data_AF-A0A553FAU6-F1
#
_entry.id   AF-A0A553FAU6-F1
#
_cell.length_a   1.000
_cell.length_b   1.000
_cell.length_c   1.000
_cell.angle_alpha   90.00
_cell.angle_beta   90.00
_cell.angle_gamma   90.00
#
_symmetry.space_group_name_H-M   'P 1'
#
loop_
_entity.id
_entity.type
_entity.pdbx_description
1 polymer ?
#
loop_
_entity_poly.entity_id
_entity_poly.type
_entity_poly.pdbx_seq_one_letter_code
_entity_poly.pdbx_strand_id
1 'polypeptide(L)'
;MLNSEKPYQHFDFYMVFTKTKEFIDTYNKGQGKITSKLNANHRATAELIVRLYLKQLNSRPYSMQEGETIGFKTYNSSLASCKGCTKRTIINHKERLKQSGFIIQEEHQGANGIELWINPDILFHGQKDVVSLRENYVKILPREPFSLSKEKNFHPLVHEPHEHDNNNSTVDNVKGARPKAHGDGLSRQKGRDEPTGTRHELYMNTGENAKSASESQKNNSDEADRISLLVLVKQFWEFARKILYPDLILSDPEERDIMNKIWAAVYLKFSSPGSFQQWNTYHEQALERIVMVRKWLDRSPNHWIPAPHVYFNPNNEKNGFQKTLDWLVKREILKIEIRKQLELQKIRREQKLHEEGRGRYKTLSRLQLFKTHEQRLRKMRDPDLLRSYYLSLTGHFNPDKQKEP
;
A
#
# COMPACT_ATOMS: atom_id res chain seq x y z
N MET A 1 -32.58 19.53 1.34
CA MET A 1 -31.92 19.98 0.11
C MET A 1 -30.66 19.15 -0.06
N LEU A 2 -30.63 18.25 -1.05
CA LEU A 2 -29.47 17.41 -1.33
C LEU A 2 -28.38 18.31 -1.94
N ASN A 3 -27.22 18.37 -1.30
CA ASN A 3 -26.03 18.99 -1.88
C ASN A 3 -25.73 18.29 -3.20
N SER A 4 -25.90 18.99 -4.33
CA SER A 4 -25.40 18.51 -5.61
C SER A 4 -23.87 18.48 -5.50
N GLU A 5 -23.30 17.30 -5.27
CA GLU A 5 -21.86 17.09 -5.31
C GLU A 5 -21.39 17.54 -6.70
N LYS A 6 -20.69 18.68 -6.77
CA LYS A 6 -20.12 19.16 -8.04
C LYS A 6 -19.10 18.11 -8.50
N PRO A 7 -19.08 17.77 -9.81
CA PRO A 7 -18.11 16.82 -10.33
C PRO A 7 -16.69 17.34 -10.08
N TYR A 8 -15.88 16.55 -9.38
CA TYR A 8 -14.45 16.84 -9.18
C TYR A 8 -13.66 16.14 -10.28
N GLN A 9 -12.89 16.92 -11.03
CA GLN A 9 -12.00 16.41 -12.06
C GLN A 9 -10.75 15.85 -11.38
N HIS A 10 -10.53 14.54 -11.54
CA HIS A 10 -9.33 13.88 -11.03
C HIS A 10 -8.41 13.53 -12.20
N PHE A 11 -7.18 14.01 -12.14
CA PHE A 11 -6.15 13.67 -13.11
C PHE A 11 -5.43 12.39 -12.68
N ASP A 12 -5.47 11.38 -13.55
CA ASP A 12 -4.75 10.11 -13.37
C ASP A 12 -3.26 10.30 -13.69
N PHE A 13 -2.42 10.14 -12.67
CA PHE A 13 -0.97 10.26 -12.78
C PHE A 13 -0.38 9.32 -13.84
N TYR A 14 -0.86 8.07 -13.93
CA TYR A 14 -0.32 7.08 -14.87
C TYR A 14 -0.51 7.53 -16.31
N MET A 15 -1.71 8.02 -16.63
CA MET A 15 -2.04 8.52 -17.97
C MET A 15 -1.19 9.73 -18.35
N VAL A 16 -1.09 10.72 -17.45
CA VAL A 16 -0.33 11.94 -17.71
C VAL A 16 1.18 11.67 -17.80
N PHE A 17 1.72 10.75 -17.00
CA PHE A 17 3.13 10.34 -17.13
C PHE A 17 3.41 9.59 -18.43
N THR A 18 2.50 8.72 -18.85
CA THR A 18 2.61 8.02 -20.14
C THR A 18 2.61 9.03 -21.29
N LYS A 19 1.74 10.04 -21.24
CA LYS A 19 1.70 11.12 -22.22
C LYS A 19 2.94 12.03 -22.17
N THR A 20 3.45 12.32 -20.98
CA THR A 20 4.72 13.04 -20.81
C THR A 20 5.87 12.30 -21.50
N LYS A 21 5.93 10.97 -21.33
CA LYS A 21 6.90 10.12 -22.03
C LYS A 21 6.72 10.17 -23.54
N GLU A 22 5.50 9.96 -24.04
CA GLU A 22 5.18 9.99 -25.46
C GLU A 22 5.54 11.33 -26.11
N PHE A 23 5.26 12.45 -25.42
CA PHE A 23 5.62 13.79 -25.86
C PHE A 23 7.14 13.94 -26.03
N ILE A 24 7.91 13.57 -25.00
CA ILE A 24 9.37 13.68 -25.03
C ILE A 24 9.98 12.77 -26.11
N ASP A 25 9.48 11.53 -26.23
CA ASP A 25 9.96 10.57 -27.21
C ASP A 25 9.66 11.06 -28.65
N THR A 26 8.49 11.66 -28.86
CA THR A 26 8.10 12.26 -30.15
C THR A 26 8.97 13.47 -30.49
N TYR A 27 9.16 14.39 -29.53
CA TYR A 27 10.05 15.54 -29.69
C TYR A 27 11.48 15.08 -30.06
N ASN A 28 12.03 14.11 -29.32
CA ASN A 28 13.38 13.60 -29.54
C ASN A 28 13.56 12.89 -30.88
N LYS A 29 12.52 12.24 -31.43
CA LYS A 29 12.55 11.65 -32.78
C LYS A 29 12.69 12.72 -33.86
N GLY A 30 12.08 13.89 -33.68
CA GLY A 30 12.17 15.02 -34.61
C GLY A 30 13.50 15.78 -34.57
N GLN A 31 14.37 15.53 -33.58
CA GLN A 31 15.64 16.24 -33.44
C GLN A 31 16.79 15.51 -34.13
N GLY A 32 17.40 16.15 -35.13
CA GLY A 32 18.60 15.62 -35.81
C GLY A 32 19.87 15.66 -34.96
N LYS A 33 20.02 16.66 -34.08
CA LYS A 33 21.21 16.83 -33.22
C LYS A 33 20.97 16.25 -31.82
N ILE A 34 21.93 15.46 -31.31
CA ILE A 34 21.87 14.90 -29.94
C ILE A 34 21.78 16.01 -28.90
N THR A 35 22.47 17.13 -29.12
CA THR A 35 22.43 18.29 -28.23
C THR A 35 21.10 19.00 -28.22
N SER A 36 20.16 18.74 -29.13
CA SER A 36 18.80 19.30 -29.09
C SER A 36 17.80 18.36 -28.41
N LYS A 37 18.20 17.11 -28.14
CA LYS A 37 17.35 16.10 -27.49
C LYS A 37 17.26 16.30 -25.98
N LEU A 38 16.10 16.00 -25.44
CA LEU A 38 15.86 15.91 -24.00
C LEU A 38 16.42 14.56 -23.49
N ASN A 39 17.58 14.62 -22.83
CA ASN A 39 18.17 13.48 -22.12
C ASN A 39 17.34 13.03 -20.89
N ALA A 40 17.78 11.94 -20.25
CA ALA A 40 17.15 11.36 -19.06
C ALA A 40 16.99 12.35 -17.90
N ASN A 41 17.94 13.28 -17.71
CA ASN A 41 17.87 14.28 -16.65
C ASN A 41 16.74 15.30 -16.88
N HIS A 42 16.54 15.74 -18.13
CA HIS A 42 15.41 16.62 -18.48
C HIS A 42 14.08 15.91 -18.26
N ARG A 43 14.01 14.65 -18.68
CA ARG A 43 12.82 13.80 -18.50
C ARG A 43 12.44 13.63 -17.04
N ALA A 44 13.39 13.30 -16.17
CA ALA A 44 13.14 13.21 -14.74
C ALA A 44 12.71 14.57 -14.13
N THR A 45 13.15 15.71 -14.71
CA THR A 45 12.64 17.03 -14.28
C THR A 45 11.21 17.26 -14.75
N ALA A 46 10.87 16.89 -15.99
CA ALA A 46 9.51 16.97 -16.51
C ALA A 46 8.53 16.14 -15.66
N GLU A 47 8.89 14.89 -15.35
CA GLU A 47 8.10 14.00 -14.50
C GLU A 47 7.92 14.57 -13.09
N LEU A 48 8.96 15.15 -12.48
CA LEU A 48 8.84 15.82 -11.18
C LEU A 48 7.88 17.03 -11.24
N ILE A 49 8.00 17.87 -12.26
CA ILE A 49 7.13 19.03 -12.46
C ILE A 49 5.66 18.58 -12.60
N VAL A 50 5.41 17.59 -13.46
CA VAL A 50 4.07 17.00 -13.66
C VAL A 50 3.52 16.45 -12.36
N ARG A 51 4.31 15.66 -11.62
CA ARG A 51 3.87 15.08 -10.33
C ARG A 51 3.37 16.15 -9.38
N LEU A 52 4.17 17.22 -9.20
CA LEU A 52 3.83 18.30 -8.28
C LEU A 52 2.65 19.11 -8.78
N TYR A 53 2.55 19.33 -10.09
CA TYR A 53 1.43 20.04 -10.69
C TYR A 53 0.11 19.28 -10.58
N LEU A 54 0.10 17.98 -10.86
CA LEU A 54 -1.07 17.12 -10.68
C LEU A 54 -1.50 17.08 -9.22
N LYS A 55 -0.54 17.04 -8.28
CA LYS A 55 -0.86 17.16 -6.84
C LYS A 55 -1.55 18.49 -6.53
N GLN A 56 -1.09 19.60 -7.12
CA GLN A 56 -1.73 20.91 -6.97
C GLN A 56 -3.15 20.90 -7.57
N LEU A 57 -3.34 20.35 -8.78
CA LEU A 57 -4.63 20.30 -9.47
C LEU A 57 -5.65 19.41 -8.73
N ASN A 58 -5.25 18.19 -8.39
CA ASN A 58 -6.11 17.22 -7.68
C ASN A 58 -6.48 17.67 -6.26
N SER A 59 -5.78 18.66 -5.68
CA SER A 59 -6.13 19.22 -4.38
C SER A 59 -7.15 20.37 -4.44
N ARG A 60 -7.49 20.86 -5.64
CA ARG A 60 -8.42 21.98 -5.81
C ARG A 60 -9.87 21.47 -5.96
N PRO A 61 -10.85 22.17 -5.39
CA PRO A 61 -12.26 21.78 -5.49
C PRO A 61 -12.96 22.22 -6.79
N TYR A 62 -12.21 22.68 -7.79
CA TYR A 62 -12.74 23.31 -9.01
C TYR A 62 -12.50 22.43 -10.23
N SER A 63 -13.54 22.25 -11.06
CA SER A 63 -13.45 21.56 -12.34
C SER A 63 -12.91 22.52 -13.40
N MET A 64 -11.79 22.18 -14.04
CA MET A 64 -11.21 22.97 -15.12
C MET A 64 -11.93 22.69 -16.43
N GLN A 65 -12.19 23.74 -17.22
CA GLN A 65 -12.67 23.55 -18.59
C GLN A 65 -11.52 23.13 -19.51
N GLU A 66 -11.84 22.33 -20.53
CA GLU A 66 -10.90 21.89 -21.55
C GLU A 66 -10.32 23.10 -22.29
N GLY A 67 -8.99 23.24 -22.28
CA GLY A 67 -8.28 24.40 -22.85
C GLY A 67 -7.92 25.51 -21.86
N GLU A 68 -8.45 25.49 -20.64
CA GLU A 68 -8.01 26.40 -19.58
C GLU A 68 -6.66 25.91 -19.03
N THR A 69 -5.61 26.75 -19.06
CA THR A 69 -4.29 26.38 -18.53
C THR A 69 -4.05 27.10 -17.21
N ILE A 70 -3.96 26.33 -16.12
CA ILE A 70 -3.66 26.89 -14.79
C ILE A 70 -2.15 26.90 -14.55
N GLY A 71 -1.65 27.98 -13.99
CA GLY A 71 -0.26 28.04 -13.58
C GLY A 71 0.08 27.08 -12.44
N PHE A 72 1.18 26.34 -12.61
CA PHE A 72 1.82 25.56 -11.56
C PHE A 72 2.73 26.49 -10.73
N LYS A 73 2.37 26.73 -9.46
CA LYS A 73 3.14 27.61 -8.59
C LYS A 73 4.21 26.81 -7.88
N THR A 74 5.47 27.22 -8.02
CA THR A 74 6.61 26.52 -7.43
C THR A 74 7.82 27.42 -7.23
N TYR A 75 8.92 26.85 -6.74
CA TYR A 75 10.20 27.53 -6.58
C TYR A 75 11.32 26.70 -7.19
N ASN A 76 12.27 27.36 -7.86
CA ASN A 76 13.48 26.70 -8.38
C ASN A 76 14.27 26.00 -7.27
N SER A 77 14.30 26.57 -6.06
CA SER A 77 14.91 25.95 -4.88
C SER A 77 14.23 24.65 -4.47
N SER A 78 12.89 24.63 -4.46
CA SER A 78 12.11 23.46 -4.09
C SER A 78 12.27 22.34 -5.11
N LEU A 79 12.19 22.66 -6.41
CA LEU A 79 12.45 21.70 -7.48
C LEU A 79 13.87 21.12 -7.40
N ALA A 80 14.86 21.96 -7.09
CA ALA A 80 16.26 21.56 -6.97
C ALA A 80 16.46 20.60 -5.79
N SER A 81 15.88 20.93 -4.63
CA SER A 81 15.89 20.10 -3.44
C SER A 81 15.19 18.76 -3.66
N CYS A 82 13.98 18.77 -4.24
CA CYS A 82 13.23 17.54 -4.52
C CYS A 82 13.95 16.62 -5.52
N LYS A 83 14.68 17.18 -6.49
CA LYS A 83 15.46 16.40 -7.46
C LYS A 83 16.84 15.98 -6.94
N GLY A 84 17.37 16.63 -5.91
CA GLY A 84 18.76 16.44 -5.46
C GLY A 84 19.79 17.07 -6.39
N CYS A 85 19.53 18.27 -6.92
CA CYS A 85 20.48 18.99 -7.79
C CYS A 85 20.54 20.49 -7.45
N THR A 86 21.37 21.26 -8.17
CA THR A 86 21.49 22.71 -7.93
C THR A 86 20.35 23.51 -8.57
N LYS A 87 20.07 24.72 -8.06
CA LYS A 87 19.09 25.65 -8.68
C LYS A 87 19.44 25.95 -10.13
N ARG A 88 20.75 26.11 -10.44
CA ARG A 88 21.23 26.38 -11.80
C ARG A 88 20.90 25.23 -12.75
N THR A 89 21.03 23.98 -12.28
CA THR A 89 20.66 22.79 -13.05
C THR A 89 19.16 22.77 -13.38
N ILE A 90 18.28 23.08 -12.42
CA ILE A 90 16.84 23.19 -12.67
C ILE A 90 16.53 24.27 -13.70
N ILE A 91 17.14 25.45 -13.58
CA ILE A 91 16.94 26.54 -14.55
C ILE A 91 17.32 26.07 -15.96
N ASN A 92 18.49 25.43 -16.11
CA ASN A 92 18.93 24.89 -17.39
C ASN A 92 17.97 23.81 -17.92
N HIS A 93 17.47 22.92 -17.05
CA HIS A 93 16.52 21.90 -17.49
C HIS A 93 15.19 22.51 -17.94
N LYS A 94 14.67 23.51 -17.22
CA LYS A 94 13.42 24.18 -17.60
C LYS A 94 13.57 24.93 -18.91
N GLU A 95 14.70 25.59 -19.15
CA GLU A 95 14.95 26.27 -20.42
C GLU A 95 14.87 25.29 -21.61
N ARG A 96 15.40 24.08 -21.43
CA ARG A 96 15.28 23.00 -22.42
C ARG A 96 13.85 22.50 -22.59
N LEU A 97 13.12 22.34 -21.48
CA LEU A 97 11.72 21.95 -21.52
C LEU A 97 10.84 23.03 -22.18
N LYS A 98 11.17 24.30 -21.99
CA LYS A 98 10.53 25.43 -22.68
C LYS A 98 10.81 25.41 -24.18
N GLN A 99 12.07 25.21 -24.59
CA GLN A 99 12.45 25.05 -26.00
C GLN A 99 11.73 23.88 -26.68
N SER A 100 11.42 22.82 -25.94
CA SER A 100 10.67 21.68 -26.47
C SER A 100 9.16 21.88 -26.58
N GLY A 101 8.62 22.99 -26.06
CA GLY A 101 7.17 23.22 -25.97
C GLY A 101 6.47 22.42 -24.85
N PHE A 102 7.23 21.80 -23.95
CA PHE A 102 6.68 21.14 -22.76
C PHE A 102 6.18 22.17 -21.74
N ILE A 103 7.00 23.21 -21.49
CA ILE A 103 6.60 24.40 -20.74
C ILE A 103 6.24 25.48 -21.76
N ILE A 104 4.98 25.90 -21.78
CA ILE A 104 4.50 26.93 -22.71
C ILE A 104 4.91 28.32 -22.20
N GLN A 105 4.73 28.57 -20.90
CA GLN A 105 4.98 29.87 -20.29
C GLN A 105 5.63 29.70 -18.92
N GLU A 106 6.50 30.65 -18.57
CA GLU A 106 7.10 30.80 -17.24
C GLU A 106 7.01 32.26 -16.85
N GLU A 107 6.45 32.53 -15.67
CA GLU A 107 6.42 33.86 -15.06
C GLU A 107 7.15 33.87 -13.72
N HIS A 108 7.97 34.91 -13.53
CA HIS A 108 8.67 35.14 -12.28
C HIS A 108 7.84 36.07 -11.39
N GLN A 109 7.36 35.54 -10.27
CA GLN A 109 6.52 36.26 -9.31
C GLN A 109 7.36 36.83 -8.14
N GLY A 110 8.66 37.08 -8.36
CA GLY A 110 9.60 37.57 -7.36
C GLY A 110 9.67 36.65 -6.13
N ALA A 111 9.32 37.19 -4.95
CA ALA A 111 9.29 36.45 -3.69
C ALA A 111 8.26 35.30 -3.67
N ASN A 112 7.23 35.36 -4.53
CA ASN A 112 6.21 34.32 -4.63
C ASN A 112 6.64 33.13 -5.52
N GLY A 113 7.89 33.14 -6.02
CA GLY A 113 8.46 32.05 -6.77
C GLY A 113 8.25 32.19 -8.28
N ILE A 114 7.91 31.07 -8.92
CA ILE A 114 7.65 30.98 -10.35
C ILE A 114 6.31 30.29 -10.60
N GLU A 115 5.67 30.69 -11.68
CA GLU A 115 4.46 30.05 -12.20
C GLU A 115 4.76 29.47 -13.58
N LEU A 116 4.45 28.19 -13.76
CA LEU A 116 4.75 27.44 -14.98
C LEU A 116 3.46 26.96 -15.63
N TRP A 117 3.32 27.15 -16.93
CA TRP A 117 2.22 26.59 -17.72
C TRP A 117 2.74 25.42 -18.53
N ILE A 118 2.16 24.24 -18.27
CA ILE A 118 2.51 23.01 -18.96
C ILE A 118 1.57 22.84 -20.16
N ASN A 119 2.06 22.22 -21.23
CA ASN A 119 1.26 21.94 -22.40
C ASN A 119 -0.03 21.16 -22.07
N PRO A 120 -1.22 21.69 -22.39
CA PRO A 120 -2.50 21.06 -22.07
C PRO A 120 -2.68 19.71 -22.75
N ASP A 121 -2.08 19.48 -23.92
CA ASP A 121 -2.16 18.21 -24.65
C ASP A 121 -1.56 17.05 -23.84
N ILE A 122 -0.64 17.35 -22.92
CA ILE A 122 -0.02 16.37 -22.02
C ILE A 122 -0.96 16.04 -20.85
N LEU A 123 -1.78 17.00 -20.42
CA LEU A 123 -2.58 16.94 -19.19
C LEU A 123 -4.00 16.42 -19.41
N PHE A 124 -4.66 16.85 -20.49
CA PHE A 124 -6.10 16.67 -20.70
C PHE A 124 -6.47 15.50 -21.63
N HIS A 125 -5.48 14.82 -22.21
CA HIS A 125 -5.77 13.73 -23.14
C HIS A 125 -6.30 12.48 -22.42
N GLY A 126 -7.61 12.21 -22.55
CA GLY A 126 -8.27 10.98 -22.07
C GLY A 126 -8.96 11.09 -20.70
N GLN A 127 -9.35 12.30 -20.26
CA GLN A 127 -10.16 12.44 -19.05
C GLN A 127 -11.49 11.70 -19.18
N LYS A 128 -11.80 10.88 -18.17
CA LYS A 128 -13.13 10.29 -17.96
C LYS A 128 -13.80 11.06 -16.84
N ASP A 129 -15.04 11.48 -17.05
CA ASP A 129 -15.85 12.08 -15.99
C ASP A 129 -15.92 11.15 -14.77
N VAL A 130 -15.49 11.67 -13.64
CA VAL A 130 -15.39 10.93 -12.38
C VAL A 130 -16.75 10.91 -11.69
N VAL A 131 -17.67 10.11 -12.22
CA VAL A 131 -18.89 9.72 -11.50
C VAL A 131 -18.81 8.25 -11.02
N SER A 132 -17.80 7.48 -11.42
CA SER A 132 -17.79 6.00 -11.24
C SER A 132 -16.63 5.40 -10.42
N LEU A 133 -15.76 6.19 -9.78
CA LEU A 133 -14.65 5.57 -9.01
C LEU A 133 -15.13 4.81 -7.76
N ARG A 134 -16.26 5.19 -7.14
CA ARG A 134 -16.80 4.46 -5.96
C ARG A 134 -17.27 3.05 -6.28
N GLU A 135 -17.75 2.78 -7.49
CA GLU A 135 -18.26 1.46 -7.88
C GLU A 135 -17.15 0.50 -8.34
N ASN A 136 -16.01 1.02 -8.79
CA ASN A 136 -14.92 0.21 -9.31
C ASN A 136 -14.09 -0.49 -8.22
N TYR A 137 -13.95 0.09 -7.01
CA TYR A 137 -13.16 -0.56 -5.95
C TYR A 137 -13.75 -1.87 -5.43
N VAL A 138 -15.07 -2.05 -5.53
CA VAL A 138 -15.74 -3.33 -5.19
C VAL A 138 -15.60 -4.35 -6.33
N LYS A 139 -15.31 -3.89 -7.56
CA LYS A 139 -15.07 -4.74 -8.74
C LYS A 139 -13.61 -5.19 -8.90
N ILE A 140 -12.66 -4.56 -8.19
CA ILE A 140 -11.22 -4.90 -8.26
C ILE A 140 -10.83 -6.04 -7.28
N LEU A 141 -11.74 -6.46 -6.40
CA LEU A 141 -11.56 -7.75 -5.71
C LEU A 141 -11.55 -8.87 -6.77
N PRO A 142 -10.50 -9.70 -6.84
CA PRO A 142 -10.44 -10.81 -7.78
C PRO A 142 -11.66 -11.69 -7.57
N ARG A 143 -12.53 -11.79 -8.57
CA ARG A 143 -13.71 -12.68 -8.52
C ARG A 143 -13.41 -14.10 -8.98
N GLU A 144 -12.23 -14.34 -9.54
CA GLU A 144 -11.78 -15.67 -9.94
C GLU A 144 -10.36 -15.94 -9.43
N PRO A 145 -10.05 -17.21 -9.06
CA PRO A 145 -8.69 -17.62 -8.75
C PRO A 145 -7.80 -17.40 -9.99
N PHE A 146 -6.81 -16.52 -9.86
CA PHE A 146 -5.89 -16.23 -10.96
C PHE A 146 -5.15 -17.49 -11.39
N SER A 147 -5.25 -17.82 -12.68
CA SER A 147 -4.48 -18.88 -13.31
C SER A 147 -2.99 -18.54 -13.27
N LEU A 148 -2.19 -19.42 -12.65
CA LEU A 148 -0.73 -19.38 -12.69
C LEU A 148 -0.25 -19.61 -14.13
N SER A 149 0.05 -18.54 -14.86
CA SER A 149 0.85 -18.66 -16.07
C SER A 149 2.27 -19.07 -15.70
N LYS A 150 2.76 -20.15 -16.30
CA LYS A 150 4.12 -20.68 -16.15
C LYS A 150 5.16 -19.62 -16.52
N GLU A 151 5.63 -18.85 -15.54
CA GLU A 151 6.83 -18.04 -15.67
C GLU A 151 8.06 -18.81 -15.21
N LYS A 152 9.18 -18.55 -15.88
CA LYS A 152 10.45 -19.27 -15.78
C LYS A 152 11.10 -19.04 -14.41
N ASN A 153 11.61 -20.13 -13.83
CA ASN A 153 12.54 -20.25 -12.68
C ASN A 153 12.73 -18.97 -11.84
N PHE A 154 12.01 -18.90 -10.72
CA PHE A 154 12.17 -17.90 -9.68
C PHE A 154 13.54 -18.03 -9.00
N HIS A 155 14.22 -16.90 -8.79
CA HIS A 155 15.38 -16.86 -7.91
C HIS A 155 14.91 -16.85 -6.44
N PRO A 156 15.54 -17.62 -5.53
CA PRO A 156 15.20 -17.60 -4.11
C PRO A 156 15.33 -16.19 -3.54
N LEU A 157 14.33 -15.75 -2.78
CA LEU A 157 14.35 -14.44 -2.08
C LEU A 157 15.28 -14.43 -0.85
N VAL A 158 16.15 -15.41 -0.71
CA VAL A 158 16.96 -15.63 0.49
C VAL A 158 18.45 -15.52 0.15
N HIS A 159 19.01 -14.33 0.39
CA HIS A 159 20.29 -14.30 1.07
C HIS A 159 19.99 -13.85 2.51
N GLU A 160 19.86 -14.81 3.42
CA GLU A 160 20.18 -14.53 4.81
C GLU A 160 21.65 -14.08 4.82
N PRO A 161 21.98 -12.88 5.31
CA PRO A 161 23.34 -12.63 5.75
C PRO A 161 23.56 -13.60 6.91
N HIS A 162 24.24 -14.71 6.66
CA HIS A 162 24.92 -15.42 7.74
C HIS A 162 25.95 -14.43 8.27
N GLU A 163 25.63 -13.77 9.38
CA GLU A 163 26.65 -13.13 10.21
C GLU A 163 27.61 -14.25 10.59
N HIS A 164 28.77 -14.28 9.94
CA HIS A 164 29.90 -15.02 10.48
C HIS A 164 30.19 -14.41 11.85
N ASP A 165 29.86 -15.15 12.90
CA ASP A 165 30.37 -14.92 14.24
C ASP A 165 31.89 -14.74 14.16
N ASN A 166 32.32 -13.48 14.17
CA ASN A 166 33.74 -13.14 14.16
C ASN A 166 34.28 -13.41 15.55
N ASN A 167 34.74 -14.63 15.71
CA ASN A 167 35.27 -15.18 16.95
C ASN A 167 36.73 -14.74 17.15
N ASN A 168 36.95 -13.43 17.30
CA ASN A 168 38.23 -12.90 17.79
C ASN A 168 37.97 -11.93 18.94
N SER A 169 37.77 -12.52 20.12
CA SER A 169 37.90 -11.82 21.39
C SER A 169 39.36 -11.81 21.84
N THR A 170 39.73 -10.68 22.46
CA THR A 170 40.71 -10.58 23.55
C THR A 170 42.19 -10.57 23.17
N VAL A 171 42.75 -9.36 23.04
CA VAL A 171 44.04 -9.04 23.67
C VAL A 171 43.92 -7.65 24.30
N ASP A 172 44.13 -7.62 25.62
CA ASP A 172 44.29 -6.43 26.45
C ASP A 172 45.32 -5.44 25.89
N ASN A 173 45.11 -4.13 26.09
CA ASN A 173 45.96 -3.41 27.02
C ASN A 173 45.55 -1.96 27.32
N VAL A 174 45.77 -1.68 28.60
CA VAL A 174 45.58 -0.49 29.41
C VAL A 174 46.41 0.73 28.94
N LYS A 175 45.79 1.90 29.06
CA LYS A 175 46.29 3.26 29.35
C LYS A 175 47.78 3.58 29.10
N GLY A 176 48.01 4.74 28.46
CA GLY A 176 49.04 5.67 28.95
C GLY A 176 49.75 6.55 27.91
N ALA A 177 49.59 7.87 28.10
CA ALA A 177 50.57 8.93 27.85
C ALA A 177 51.07 9.23 26.41
N ARG A 178 50.84 10.48 26.00
CA ARG A 178 51.66 11.22 25.03
C ARG A 178 53.10 11.37 25.57
N PRO A 179 54.11 11.54 24.70
CA PRO A 179 54.52 12.93 24.39
C PRO A 179 54.98 13.21 22.95
N LYS A 180 54.99 14.52 22.68
CA LYS A 180 55.56 15.37 21.62
C LYS A 180 56.80 14.83 20.86
N ALA A 181 56.91 15.21 19.58
CA ALA A 181 57.89 16.19 19.03
C ALA A 181 58.44 15.85 17.62
N HIS A 182 58.70 16.93 16.88
CA HIS A 182 59.37 17.15 15.60
C HIS A 182 60.58 16.28 15.18
N GLY A 183 60.78 16.23 13.84
CA GLY A 183 62.04 15.93 13.12
C GLY A 183 61.75 15.07 11.87
N ASP A 184 61.61 15.60 10.66
CA ASP A 184 62.65 16.10 9.72
C ASP A 184 63.61 15.01 9.19
N GLY A 185 63.82 14.97 7.86
CA GLY A 185 64.98 14.31 7.24
C GLY A 185 64.78 13.00 6.43
N LEU A 186 64.55 13.17 5.11
CA LEU A 186 65.19 12.50 3.95
C LEU A 186 65.96 11.16 4.12
N SER A 187 65.66 10.15 3.28
CA SER A 187 66.58 9.58 2.24
C SER A 187 66.23 8.15 1.76
N ARG A 188 65.77 8.04 0.51
CA ARG A 188 66.33 7.25 -0.62
C ARG A 188 67.10 5.93 -0.37
N GLN A 189 66.57 4.80 -0.89
CA GLN A 189 67.18 3.73 -1.72
C GLN A 189 66.16 2.55 -1.81
N LYS A 190 65.59 2.14 -2.96
CA LYS A 190 66.11 1.44 -4.16
C LYS A 190 66.47 -0.04 -3.93
N GLY A 191 65.65 -0.97 -4.43
CA GLY A 191 66.12 -2.23 -5.01
C GLY A 191 65.39 -3.53 -4.66
N ARG A 192 64.69 -4.07 -5.69
CA ARG A 192 64.68 -5.47 -6.19
C ARG A 192 63.97 -6.63 -5.43
N ASP A 193 63.23 -7.38 -6.26
CA ASP A 193 63.10 -8.86 -6.41
C ASP A 193 62.71 -9.65 -5.14
N GLU A 194 61.79 -10.62 -5.07
CA GLU A 194 61.15 -11.55 -5.98
C GLU A 194 60.03 -12.29 -5.16
N PRO A 195 59.24 -13.23 -5.73
CA PRO A 195 57.98 -13.71 -5.16
C PRO A 195 58.13 -14.89 -4.19
N THR A 196 57.40 -14.86 -3.08
CA THR A 196 57.23 -16.01 -2.17
C THR A 196 55.88 -16.67 -2.39
N GLY A 197 55.91 -17.81 -3.10
CA GLY A 197 54.83 -18.78 -3.08
C GLY A 197 54.78 -19.51 -1.74
N THR A 198 53.56 -19.77 -1.26
CA THR A 198 53.34 -20.67 -0.11
C THR A 198 52.24 -21.66 -0.43
N ARG A 199 52.70 -22.90 -0.66
CA ARG A 199 52.11 -24.22 -0.44
C ARG A 199 50.61 -24.33 -0.17
N HIS A 200 49.94 -25.01 -1.10
CA HIS A 200 48.67 -25.69 -0.84
C HIS A 200 48.98 -27.11 -0.35
N GLU A 201 48.73 -27.40 0.93
CA GLU A 201 48.83 -28.74 1.48
C GLU A 201 47.54 -29.51 1.22
N LEU A 202 47.67 -30.61 0.50
CA LEU A 202 46.75 -31.74 0.49
C LEU A 202 47.02 -32.57 1.75
N TYR A 203 45.99 -32.86 2.55
CA TYR A 203 45.71 -34.19 3.13
C TYR A 203 44.35 -34.15 3.85
N MET A 204 43.37 -34.90 3.31
CA MET A 204 42.72 -36.06 3.94
C MET A 204 41.77 -35.75 5.10
N ASN A 205 40.47 -35.99 4.87
CA ASN A 205 39.73 -36.96 5.67
C ASN A 205 38.58 -37.57 4.85
N THR A 206 38.79 -38.84 4.53
CA THR A 206 37.82 -39.87 4.16
C THR A 206 36.98 -40.21 5.40
N GLY A 207 35.68 -40.47 5.23
CA GLY A 207 34.91 -41.17 6.27
C GLY A 207 33.42 -40.85 6.33
N GLU A 208 32.63 -41.61 5.57
CA GLU A 208 31.40 -42.27 6.01
C GLU A 208 30.33 -41.44 6.75
N ASN A 209 29.15 -41.27 6.14
CA ASN A 209 28.07 -42.23 6.34
C ASN A 209 26.78 -41.85 5.61
N ALA A 210 26.17 -42.89 5.05
CA ALA A 210 24.88 -42.89 4.40
C ALA A 210 23.77 -42.33 5.31
N LYS A 211 23.06 -41.31 4.83
CA LYS A 211 21.66 -41.05 5.22
C LYS A 211 20.81 -40.88 3.98
N SER A 212 20.13 -41.98 3.66
CA SER A 212 18.74 -42.07 3.23
C SER A 212 18.25 -41.10 2.14
N ALA A 213 18.18 -41.63 0.92
CA ALA A 213 17.46 -41.09 -0.24
C ALA A 213 15.92 -40.92 -0.06
N SER A 214 15.41 -40.90 1.18
CA SER A 214 13.99 -40.68 1.50
C SER A 214 13.67 -39.23 1.90
N GLU A 215 14.68 -38.40 2.19
CA GLU A 215 14.49 -36.99 2.58
C GLU A 215 14.37 -36.05 1.35
N SER A 216 14.87 -36.49 0.18
CA SER A 216 14.89 -35.66 -1.04
C SER A 216 13.51 -35.43 -1.67
N GLN A 217 12.53 -36.31 -1.43
CA GLN A 217 11.18 -36.15 -1.98
C GLN A 217 10.28 -35.24 -1.15
N LYS A 218 10.49 -35.17 0.18
CA LYS A 218 9.69 -34.31 1.07
C LYS A 218 10.07 -32.83 0.95
N ASN A 219 11.36 -32.55 0.73
CA ASN A 219 11.86 -31.19 0.52
C ASN A 219 11.35 -30.57 -0.80
N ASN A 220 11.10 -31.37 -1.85
CA ASN A 220 10.62 -30.85 -3.13
C ASN A 220 9.14 -30.43 -3.11
N SER A 221 8.27 -31.08 -2.33
CA SER A 221 6.87 -30.63 -2.20
C SER A 221 6.77 -29.38 -1.35
N ASP A 222 7.49 -29.33 -0.23
CA ASP A 222 7.49 -28.18 0.67
C ASP A 222 8.07 -26.93 0.00
N GLU A 223 9.09 -27.09 -0.85
CA GLU A 223 9.67 -25.98 -1.61
C GLU A 223 8.74 -25.48 -2.71
N ALA A 224 8.05 -26.38 -3.43
CA ALA A 224 7.05 -26.01 -4.43
C ALA A 224 5.85 -25.27 -3.81
N ASP A 225 5.41 -25.70 -2.63
CA ASP A 225 4.34 -25.05 -1.86
C ASP A 225 4.78 -23.68 -1.33
N ARG A 226 6.03 -23.56 -0.84
CA ARG A 226 6.62 -22.28 -0.43
C ARG A 226 6.72 -21.29 -1.58
N ILE A 227 7.20 -21.72 -2.75
CA ILE A 227 7.27 -20.88 -3.96
C ILE A 227 5.86 -20.40 -4.34
N SER A 228 4.86 -21.28 -4.26
CA SER A 228 3.46 -20.94 -4.55
C SER A 228 2.89 -19.92 -3.55
N LEU A 229 3.26 -20.00 -2.27
CA LEU A 229 2.84 -19.04 -1.24
C LEU A 229 3.52 -17.66 -1.38
N LEU A 230 4.76 -17.60 -1.87
CA LEU A 230 5.45 -16.32 -2.12
C LEU A 230 4.75 -15.48 -3.19
N VAL A 231 4.00 -16.11 -4.11
CA VAL A 231 3.16 -15.39 -5.08
C VAL A 231 2.13 -14.52 -4.36
N LEU A 232 1.57 -14.96 -3.23
CA LEU A 232 0.60 -14.19 -2.44
C LEU A 232 1.22 -12.90 -1.87
N VAL A 233 2.49 -12.94 -1.47
CA VAL A 233 3.21 -11.77 -0.97
C VAL A 233 3.37 -10.73 -2.07
N LYS A 234 3.78 -11.17 -3.27
CA LYS A 234 3.94 -10.29 -4.44
C LYS A 234 2.60 -9.67 -4.85
N GLN A 235 1.55 -10.48 -4.99
CA GLN A 235 0.20 -10.01 -5.32
C GLN A 235 -0.33 -9.01 -4.29
N PHE A 236 -0.11 -9.29 -3.00
CA PHE A 236 -0.49 -8.38 -1.94
C PHE A 236 0.23 -7.05 -2.06
N TRP A 237 1.55 -7.07 -2.30
CA TRP A 237 2.34 -5.86 -2.45
C TRP A 237 1.92 -5.05 -3.69
N GLU A 238 1.75 -5.69 -4.84
CA GLU A 238 1.28 -5.02 -6.07
C GLU A 238 -0.06 -4.33 -5.85
N PHE A 239 -0.99 -5.01 -5.17
CA PHE A 239 -2.28 -4.44 -4.82
C PHE A 239 -2.17 -3.27 -3.84
N ALA A 240 -1.40 -3.44 -2.76
CA ALA A 240 -1.16 -2.39 -1.76
C ALA A 240 -0.47 -1.17 -2.37
N ARG A 241 0.53 -1.37 -3.23
CA ARG A 241 1.22 -0.31 -3.96
C ARG A 241 0.24 0.48 -4.82
N LYS A 242 -0.59 -0.20 -5.61
CA LYS A 242 -1.59 0.46 -6.46
C LYS A 242 -2.62 1.27 -5.68
N ILE A 243 -3.09 0.77 -4.53
CA ILE A 243 -4.19 1.37 -3.77
C ILE A 243 -3.71 2.44 -2.78
N LEU A 244 -2.62 2.17 -2.08
CA LEU A 244 -2.13 3.00 -0.97
C LEU A 244 -0.95 3.89 -1.37
N TYR A 245 -0.15 3.48 -2.36
CA TYR A 245 1.10 4.14 -2.74
C TYR A 245 1.23 4.34 -4.27
N PRO A 246 0.22 4.88 -4.97
CA PRO A 246 0.21 4.93 -6.44
C PRO A 246 1.37 5.73 -7.03
N ASP A 247 1.86 6.74 -6.30
CA ASP A 247 2.92 7.65 -6.76
C ASP A 247 4.34 7.23 -6.35
N LEU A 248 4.46 6.10 -5.64
CA LEU A 248 5.72 5.64 -5.08
C LEU A 248 6.57 4.95 -6.15
N ILE A 249 7.78 5.46 -6.35
CA ILE A 249 8.80 4.82 -7.18
C ILE A 249 9.81 4.20 -6.23
N LEU A 250 10.11 2.92 -6.41
CA LEU A 250 11.07 2.18 -5.62
C LEU A 250 12.11 1.57 -6.54
N SER A 251 13.32 1.41 -5.99
CA SER A 251 14.34 0.56 -6.58
C SER A 251 14.07 -0.91 -6.24
N ASP A 252 14.57 -1.83 -7.07
CA ASP A 252 14.47 -3.27 -6.86
C ASP A 252 14.90 -3.75 -5.45
N PRO A 253 15.98 -3.24 -4.82
CA PRO A 253 16.31 -3.65 -3.44
C PRO A 253 15.30 -3.15 -2.41
N GLU A 254 14.74 -1.94 -2.57
CA GLU A 254 13.73 -1.40 -1.65
C GLU A 254 12.41 -2.17 -1.76
N GLU A 255 12.00 -2.50 -2.99
CA GLU A 255 10.80 -3.31 -3.24
C GLU A 255 10.94 -4.70 -2.61
N ARG A 256 12.12 -5.33 -2.71
CA ARG A 256 12.42 -6.59 -2.02
C ARG A 256 12.37 -6.47 -0.50
N ASP A 257 12.95 -5.42 0.08
CA ASP A 257 12.88 -5.20 1.53
C ASP A 257 11.42 -5.07 2.03
N ILE A 258 10.58 -4.34 1.29
CA ILE A 258 9.16 -4.19 1.62
C ILE A 258 8.43 -5.54 1.54
N MET A 259 8.65 -6.32 0.48
CA MET A 259 8.05 -7.65 0.35
C MET A 259 8.50 -8.59 1.49
N ASN A 260 9.76 -8.54 1.90
CA ASN A 260 10.26 -9.32 3.04
C ASN A 260 9.57 -8.91 4.35
N LYS A 261 9.32 -7.61 4.56
CA LYS A 261 8.55 -7.14 5.71
C LYS A 261 7.10 -7.59 5.66
N ILE A 262 6.47 -7.58 4.48
CA ILE A 262 5.10 -8.11 4.29
C ILE A 262 5.06 -9.61 4.60
N TRP A 263 5.99 -10.39 4.07
CA TRP A 263 6.12 -11.81 4.35
C TRP A 263 6.22 -12.08 5.86
N ALA A 264 7.05 -11.31 6.58
CA ALA A 264 7.23 -11.46 8.02
C ALA A 264 6.02 -10.97 8.83
N ALA A 265 5.50 -9.76 8.55
CA ALA A 265 4.49 -9.11 9.39
C ALA A 265 3.05 -9.52 9.04
N VAL A 266 2.74 -9.70 7.75
CA VAL A 266 1.38 -10.00 7.28
C VAL A 266 1.14 -11.50 7.25
N TYR A 267 2.10 -12.27 6.74
CA TYR A 267 1.97 -13.72 6.57
C TYR A 267 2.67 -14.54 7.64
N LEU A 268 3.30 -13.88 8.63
CA LEU A 268 3.99 -14.55 9.73
C LEU A 268 4.98 -15.61 9.24
N LYS A 269 5.69 -15.31 8.15
CA LYS A 269 6.62 -16.21 7.48
C LYS A 269 6.01 -17.56 7.05
N PHE A 270 4.69 -17.64 6.93
CA PHE A 270 3.95 -18.88 6.75
C PHE A 270 4.23 -19.94 7.84
N SER A 271 4.53 -19.49 9.06
CA SER A 271 4.92 -20.36 10.17
C SER A 271 3.80 -21.29 10.65
N SER A 272 2.54 -20.95 10.35
CA SER A 272 1.39 -21.78 10.69
C SER A 272 1.17 -22.86 9.62
N PRO A 273 1.00 -24.14 10.02
CA PRO A 273 0.65 -25.18 9.08
C PRO A 273 -0.75 -24.88 8.53
N GLY A 274 -0.84 -24.64 7.22
CA GLY A 274 -2.09 -24.32 6.55
C GLY A 274 -2.04 -24.72 5.09
N SER A 275 -3.17 -25.17 4.56
CA SER A 275 -3.27 -25.47 3.12
C SER A 275 -3.22 -24.19 2.30
N PHE A 276 -2.84 -24.29 1.02
CA PHE A 276 -2.84 -23.14 0.11
C PHE A 276 -4.19 -22.42 0.08
N GLN A 277 -5.30 -23.15 0.17
CA GLN A 277 -6.65 -22.57 0.19
C GLN A 277 -6.94 -21.75 1.46
N GLN A 278 -6.43 -22.20 2.62
CA GLN A 278 -6.53 -21.43 3.86
C GLN A 278 -5.71 -20.14 3.77
N TRP A 279 -4.50 -20.23 3.21
CA TRP A 279 -3.67 -19.06 2.96
C TRP A 279 -4.27 -18.08 1.95
N ASN A 280 -4.95 -18.59 0.92
CA ASN A 280 -5.67 -17.74 -0.03
C ASN A 280 -6.89 -17.05 0.62
N THR A 281 -7.62 -17.75 1.48
CA THR A 281 -8.71 -17.14 2.26
C THR A 281 -8.19 -16.04 3.18
N TYR A 282 -7.05 -16.27 3.84
CA TYR A 282 -6.39 -15.25 4.65
C TYR A 282 -5.87 -14.08 3.79
N HIS A 283 -5.33 -14.37 2.61
CA HIS A 283 -4.88 -13.38 1.65
C HIS A 283 -6.02 -12.43 1.25
N GLU A 284 -7.21 -12.95 0.96
CA GLU A 284 -8.40 -12.13 0.68
C GLU A 284 -8.75 -11.18 1.84
N GLN A 285 -8.69 -11.67 3.09
CA GLN A 285 -8.88 -10.82 4.28
C GLN A 285 -7.79 -9.74 4.39
N ALA A 286 -6.55 -10.08 4.06
CA ALA A 286 -5.44 -9.12 4.03
C ALA A 286 -5.67 -8.03 2.97
N LEU A 287 -6.11 -8.39 1.76
CA LEU A 287 -6.47 -7.42 0.72
C LEU A 287 -7.66 -6.55 1.14
N GLU A 288 -8.66 -7.12 1.80
CA GLU A 288 -9.79 -6.35 2.32
C GLU A 288 -9.34 -5.28 3.34
N ARG A 289 -8.38 -5.62 4.20
CA ARG A 289 -7.79 -4.67 5.15
C ARG A 289 -7.12 -3.49 4.43
N ILE A 290 -6.46 -3.70 3.29
CA ILE A 290 -5.92 -2.62 2.45
C ILE A 290 -7.04 -1.70 1.96
N VAL A 291 -8.15 -2.26 1.47
CA VAL A 291 -9.32 -1.47 1.04
C VAL A 291 -9.92 -0.69 2.20
N MET A 292 -9.96 -1.26 3.40
CA MET A 292 -10.42 -0.56 4.60
C MET A 292 -9.54 0.65 4.94
N VAL A 293 -8.21 0.50 4.85
CA VAL A 293 -7.26 1.59 5.06
C VAL A 293 -7.46 2.69 4.03
N ARG A 294 -7.64 2.34 2.75
CA ARG A 294 -7.94 3.32 1.70
C ARG A 294 -9.20 4.13 2.01
N LYS A 295 -10.30 3.45 2.36
CA LYS A 295 -11.54 4.11 2.76
C LYS A 295 -11.37 5.01 3.98
N TRP A 296 -10.49 4.64 4.92
CA TRP A 296 -10.17 5.48 6.06
C TRP A 296 -9.41 6.74 5.61
N LEU A 297 -8.40 6.61 4.75
CA LEU A 297 -7.68 7.75 4.15
C LEU A 297 -8.63 8.70 3.40
N ASP A 298 -9.58 8.16 2.63
CA ASP A 298 -10.54 8.97 1.86
C ASP A 298 -11.49 9.82 2.73
N ARG A 299 -11.67 9.47 4.01
CA ARG A 299 -12.58 10.20 4.92
C ARG A 299 -12.04 11.54 5.38
N SER A 300 -10.72 11.72 5.39
CA SER A 300 -10.10 12.95 5.89
C SER A 300 -8.73 13.17 5.26
N PRO A 301 -8.42 14.37 4.75
CA PRO A 301 -7.10 14.69 4.21
C PRO A 301 -5.99 14.66 5.29
N ASN A 302 -6.36 14.72 6.58
CA ASN A 302 -5.41 14.63 7.69
C ASN A 302 -4.99 13.19 8.00
N HIS A 303 -5.71 12.20 7.45
CA HIS A 303 -5.30 10.81 7.58
C HIS A 303 -4.12 10.53 6.68
N TRP A 304 -3.12 9.86 7.24
CA TRP A 304 -1.91 9.48 6.52
C TRP A 304 -1.49 8.09 6.97
N ILE A 305 -0.75 7.42 6.09
CA ILE A 305 -0.07 6.16 6.41
C ILE A 305 1.44 6.35 6.24
N PRO A 306 2.27 5.69 7.06
CA PRO A 306 3.72 5.70 6.87
C PRO A 306 4.15 5.14 5.51
N ALA A 307 5.40 5.43 5.14
CA ALA A 307 6.05 4.78 4.00
C ALA A 307 6.01 3.24 4.15
N PRO A 308 5.97 2.46 3.05
CA PRO A 308 5.70 1.02 3.13
C PRO A 308 6.68 0.24 4.02
N HIS A 309 7.97 0.58 3.98
CA HIS A 309 9.00 -0.06 4.79
C HIS A 309 8.78 0.13 6.31
N VAL A 310 8.08 1.19 6.72
CA VAL A 310 7.65 1.41 8.12
C VAL A 310 6.28 0.80 8.35
N TYR A 311 5.35 0.96 7.41
CA TYR A 311 3.96 0.54 7.56
C TYR A 311 3.80 -0.98 7.70
N PHE A 312 4.55 -1.74 6.91
CA PHE A 312 4.57 -3.21 6.96
C PHE A 312 5.66 -3.77 7.89
N ASN A 313 6.37 -2.92 8.64
CA ASN A 313 7.38 -3.39 9.57
C ASN A 313 6.71 -4.19 10.72
N PRO A 314 7.17 -5.41 11.04
CA PRO A 314 6.61 -6.19 12.14
C PRO A 314 6.68 -5.48 13.50
N ASN A 315 7.66 -4.59 13.69
CA ASN A 315 7.85 -3.85 14.94
C ASN A 315 7.02 -2.55 15.02
N ASN A 316 6.23 -2.21 14.00
CA ASN A 316 5.42 -1.00 14.00
C ASN A 316 4.07 -1.25 14.67
N GLU A 317 4.04 -1.15 16.00
CA GLU A 317 2.83 -1.35 16.78
C GLU A 317 1.87 -0.17 16.73
N LYS A 318 2.35 1.07 16.50
CA LYS A 318 1.51 2.26 16.60
C LYS A 318 0.63 2.47 15.38
N ASN A 319 1.22 2.52 14.19
CA ASN A 319 0.54 2.84 12.94
C ASN A 319 0.81 1.79 11.86
N GLY A 320 1.16 0.56 12.26
CA GLY A 320 1.45 -0.52 11.33
C GLY A 320 0.19 -1.17 10.77
N PHE A 321 0.37 -1.90 9.68
CA PHE A 321 -0.71 -2.65 9.03
C PHE A 321 -1.37 -3.66 9.97
N GLN A 322 -0.67 -4.19 10.98
CA GLN A 322 -1.22 -5.21 11.88
C GLN A 322 -2.48 -4.77 12.62
N LYS A 323 -2.57 -3.49 13.00
CA LYS A 323 -3.76 -2.91 13.66
C LYS A 323 -5.04 -2.92 12.83
N THR A 324 -4.91 -3.06 11.51
CA THR A 324 -6.09 -3.13 10.63
C THR A 324 -6.87 -4.43 10.84
N LEU A 325 -6.26 -5.45 11.48
CA LEU A 325 -6.99 -6.65 11.91
C LEU A 325 -8.03 -6.31 12.97
N ASP A 326 -7.69 -5.51 13.99
CA ASP A 326 -8.64 -5.06 15.00
C ASP A 326 -9.80 -4.28 14.38
N TRP A 327 -9.51 -3.52 13.33
CA TRP A 327 -10.53 -2.78 12.60
C TRP A 327 -11.48 -3.72 11.87
N LEU A 328 -10.96 -4.77 11.23
CA LEU A 328 -11.76 -5.78 10.56
C LEU A 328 -12.66 -6.52 11.56
N VAL A 329 -12.09 -6.96 12.69
CA VAL A 329 -12.85 -7.63 13.77
C VAL A 329 -13.95 -6.72 14.31
N LYS A 330 -13.64 -5.46 14.66
CA LYS A 330 -14.63 -4.48 15.12
C LYS A 330 -15.75 -4.27 14.09
N ARG A 331 -15.40 -4.22 12.81
CA ARG A 331 -16.38 -4.06 11.73
C ARG A 331 -17.31 -5.27 11.60
N GLU A 332 -16.80 -6.50 11.71
CA GLU A 332 -17.62 -7.71 11.66
C GLU A 332 -18.54 -7.83 12.90
N ILE A 333 -18.04 -7.51 14.09
CA ILE A 333 -18.84 -7.43 15.31
C ILE A 333 -19.99 -6.42 15.13
N LEU A 334 -19.68 -5.23 14.62
CA LEU A 334 -20.67 -4.17 14.40
C LEU A 334 -21.70 -4.56 13.33
N LYS A 335 -21.30 -5.25 12.24
CA LYS A 335 -22.25 -5.79 11.25
C LYS A 335 -23.22 -6.77 11.89
N ILE A 336 -22.73 -7.67 12.73
CA ILE A 336 -23.55 -8.64 13.47
C ILE A 336 -24.52 -7.88 14.38
N GLU A 337 -24.05 -6.90 15.15
CA GLU A 337 -24.87 -6.11 16.06
C GLU A 337 -25.95 -5.30 15.34
N ILE A 338 -25.62 -4.61 14.25
CA ILE A 338 -26.61 -3.91 13.41
C ILE A 338 -27.67 -4.88 12.91
N ARG A 339 -27.28 -6.08 12.45
CA ARG A 339 -28.23 -7.08 11.97
C ARG A 339 -29.20 -7.52 13.07
N LYS A 340 -28.70 -7.72 14.29
CA LYS A 340 -29.52 -8.01 15.49
C LYS A 340 -30.52 -6.88 15.76
N GLN A 341 -30.05 -5.63 15.78
CA GLN A 341 -30.89 -4.45 16.03
C GLN A 341 -31.98 -4.28 14.97
N LEU A 342 -31.65 -4.45 13.68
CA LEU A 342 -32.59 -4.36 12.57
C LEU A 342 -33.69 -5.42 12.68
N GLU A 343 -33.35 -6.65 13.08
CA GLU A 343 -34.36 -7.70 13.27
C GLU A 343 -35.30 -7.39 14.44
N LEU A 344 -34.79 -6.89 15.57
CA LEU A 344 -35.62 -6.43 16.68
C LEU A 344 -36.54 -5.28 16.28
N GLN A 345 -36.02 -4.29 15.53
CA GLN A 345 -36.83 -3.18 15.02
C GLN A 345 -37.92 -3.66 14.06
N LYS A 346 -37.64 -4.68 13.24
CA LYS A 346 -38.63 -5.29 12.36
C LYS A 346 -39.73 -5.99 13.16
N ILE A 347 -39.36 -6.77 14.16
CA ILE A 347 -40.31 -7.43 15.07
C ILE A 347 -41.19 -6.41 15.80
N ARG A 348 -40.61 -5.32 16.32
CA ARG A 348 -41.38 -4.24 16.97
C ARG A 348 -42.38 -3.58 16.02
N ARG A 349 -41.97 -3.34 14.77
CA ARG A 349 -42.87 -2.83 13.72
C ARG A 349 -43.99 -3.82 13.41
N GLU A 350 -43.68 -5.10 13.31
CA GLU A 350 -44.66 -6.17 13.08
C GLU A 350 -45.68 -6.25 14.24
N GLN A 351 -45.25 -6.08 15.50
CA GLN A 351 -46.12 -6.00 16.67
C GLN A 351 -47.03 -4.77 16.64
N LYS A 352 -46.47 -3.58 16.41
CA LYS A 352 -47.27 -2.34 16.35
C LYS A 352 -48.35 -2.40 15.28
N LEU A 353 -47.99 -2.89 14.08
CA LEU A 353 -48.95 -3.05 12.99
C LEU A 353 -50.04 -4.06 13.35
N HIS A 354 -49.70 -5.15 14.04
CA HIS A 354 -50.66 -6.14 14.53
C HIS A 354 -51.66 -5.54 15.53
N GLU A 355 -51.19 -4.73 16.48
CA GLU A 355 -52.03 -4.01 17.45
C GLU A 355 -53.00 -3.03 16.77
N GLU A 356 -52.59 -2.41 15.65
CA GLU A 356 -53.44 -1.55 14.82
C GLU A 356 -54.39 -2.33 13.88
N GLY A 357 -54.39 -3.67 13.93
CA GLY A 357 -55.18 -4.52 13.03
C GLY A 357 -54.69 -4.51 11.57
N ARG A 358 -53.46 -4.06 11.34
CA ARG A 358 -52.83 -3.88 10.03
C ARG A 358 -51.66 -4.85 9.81
N GLY A 359 -51.13 -4.84 8.60
CA GLY A 359 -49.91 -5.58 8.25
C GLY A 359 -50.11 -7.07 7.96
N ARG A 360 -48.99 -7.75 7.71
CA ARG A 360 -48.94 -9.14 7.22
C ARG A 360 -49.55 -10.15 8.19
N TYR A 361 -49.46 -9.89 9.48
CA TYR A 361 -49.87 -10.82 10.53
C TYR A 361 -51.21 -10.47 11.18
N LYS A 362 -52.00 -9.57 10.58
CA LYS A 362 -53.28 -9.08 11.15
C LYS A 362 -54.27 -10.19 11.54
N THR A 363 -54.21 -11.35 10.88
CA THR A 363 -55.09 -12.49 11.12
C THR A 363 -54.58 -13.45 12.19
N LEU A 364 -53.32 -13.32 12.62
CA LEU A 364 -52.75 -14.19 13.65
C LEU A 364 -53.21 -13.73 15.05
N SER A 365 -53.35 -14.68 15.97
CA SER A 365 -53.48 -14.32 17.38
C SER A 365 -52.17 -13.77 17.94
N ARG A 366 -52.24 -12.98 19.03
CA ARG A 366 -51.05 -12.44 19.70
C ARG A 366 -50.05 -13.54 20.10
N LEU A 367 -50.56 -14.69 20.54
CA LEU A 367 -49.74 -15.86 20.89
C LEU A 367 -49.08 -16.51 19.66
N GLN A 368 -49.79 -16.61 18.53
CA GLN A 368 -49.23 -17.12 17.28
C GLN A 368 -48.15 -16.20 16.72
N LEU A 369 -48.37 -14.88 16.80
CA LEU A 369 -47.39 -13.87 16.42
C LEU A 369 -46.13 -13.97 17.28
N PHE A 370 -46.29 -14.10 18.61
CA PHE A 370 -45.19 -14.31 19.53
C PHE A 370 -44.36 -15.56 19.17
N LYS A 371 -45.01 -16.71 18.97
CA LYS A 371 -44.34 -17.96 18.58
C LYS A 371 -43.61 -17.83 17.25
N THR A 372 -44.18 -17.07 16.30
CA THR A 372 -43.55 -16.80 15.00
C THR A 372 -42.25 -16.00 15.14
N HIS A 373 -42.26 -14.95 15.96
CA HIS A 373 -41.05 -14.17 16.26
C HIS A 373 -40.01 -15.01 17.02
N GLU A 374 -40.44 -15.76 18.03
CA GLU A 374 -39.57 -16.64 18.81
C GLU A 374 -38.86 -17.66 17.93
N GLN A 375 -39.60 -18.36 17.05
CA GLN A 375 -39.00 -19.31 16.10
C GLN A 375 -38.02 -18.64 15.15
N ARG A 376 -38.32 -17.41 14.69
CA ARG A 376 -37.43 -16.65 13.81
C ARG A 376 -36.12 -16.29 14.52
N LEU A 377 -36.19 -15.82 15.75
CA LEU A 377 -35.00 -15.47 16.54
C LEU A 377 -34.19 -16.70 16.94
N ARG A 378 -34.84 -17.83 17.27
CA ARG A 378 -34.16 -19.11 17.54
C ARG A 378 -33.34 -19.59 16.34
N LYS A 379 -33.82 -19.38 15.11
CA LYS A 379 -33.06 -19.72 13.88
C LYS A 379 -31.76 -18.93 13.74
N MET A 380 -31.65 -17.75 14.37
CA MET A 380 -30.42 -16.95 14.35
C MET A 380 -29.35 -17.46 15.32
N ARG A 381 -29.66 -18.48 16.16
CA ARG A 381 -28.76 -19.12 17.12
C ARG A 381 -28.06 -18.15 18.08
N ASP A 382 -28.77 -17.09 18.47
CA ASP A 382 -28.27 -16.05 19.35
C ASP A 382 -29.12 -15.95 20.62
N PRO A 383 -28.65 -16.49 21.76
CA PRO A 383 -29.42 -16.51 23.00
C PRO A 383 -29.63 -15.10 23.59
N ASP A 384 -28.68 -14.18 23.39
CA ASP A 384 -28.79 -12.82 23.91
C ASP A 384 -29.87 -12.03 23.18
N LEU A 385 -29.98 -12.20 21.86
CA LEU A 385 -31.02 -11.60 21.05
C LEU A 385 -32.43 -12.06 21.48
N LEU A 386 -32.56 -13.36 21.74
CA LEU A 386 -33.81 -13.93 22.22
C LEU A 386 -34.17 -13.41 23.63
N ARG A 387 -33.17 -13.28 24.51
CA ARG A 387 -33.32 -12.68 25.84
C ARG A 387 -33.75 -11.21 25.75
N SER A 388 -33.11 -10.41 24.89
CA SER A 388 -33.50 -9.01 24.66
C SER A 388 -34.93 -8.88 24.14
N TYR A 389 -35.36 -9.81 23.27
CA TYR A 389 -36.75 -9.86 22.81
C TYR A 389 -37.73 -10.14 23.96
N TYR A 390 -37.46 -11.14 24.81
CA TYR A 390 -38.31 -11.42 25.98
C TYR A 390 -38.37 -10.25 26.96
N LEU A 391 -37.23 -9.62 27.25
CA LEU A 391 -37.20 -8.42 28.10
C LEU A 391 -38.05 -7.28 27.53
N SER A 392 -38.05 -7.11 26.20
CA SER A 392 -38.86 -6.08 25.55
C SER A 392 -40.37 -6.35 25.64
N LEU A 393 -40.78 -7.60 25.87
CA LEU A 393 -42.17 -7.97 26.08
C LEU A 393 -42.59 -7.79 27.54
N THR A 394 -41.70 -8.10 28.48
CA THR A 394 -41.96 -7.98 29.93
C THR A 394 -41.84 -6.54 30.43
N GLY A 395 -41.07 -5.67 29.76
CA GLY A 395 -41.00 -4.23 30.07
C GLY A 395 -42.30 -3.46 29.81
N HIS A 396 -43.29 -4.07 29.15
CA HIS A 396 -44.66 -3.57 29.02
C HIS A 396 -45.64 -4.14 30.07
N PHE A 397 -45.17 -4.97 30.99
CA PHE A 397 -45.96 -5.41 32.14
C PHE A 397 -45.86 -4.34 33.22
N ASN A 398 -46.81 -3.40 33.24
CA ASN A 398 -46.98 -2.48 34.36
C ASN A 398 -47.72 -3.24 35.48
N PRO A 399 -47.06 -3.65 36.58
CA PRO A 399 -47.69 -4.41 37.65
C PRO A 399 -48.79 -3.62 38.39
N ASP A 400 -48.91 -2.31 38.17
CA ASP A 400 -49.92 -1.46 38.79
C ASP A 400 -51.33 -1.56 38.17
N LYS A 401 -51.51 -2.33 37.09
CA LYS A 401 -52.85 -2.59 36.49
C LYS A 401 -53.56 -3.84 37.03
N GLN A 402 -53.08 -4.46 38.10
CA GLN A 402 -53.76 -5.57 38.79
C GLN A 402 -54.21 -5.24 40.22
N LYS A 403 -54.38 -3.96 40.55
CA LYS A 403 -55.01 -3.54 41.81
C LYS A 403 -56.25 -2.67 41.57
N GLU A 404 -57.28 -3.22 40.93
CA GLU A 404 -58.67 -2.81 41.14
C GLU A 404 -59.56 -4.07 41.01
N PRO A 405 -60.25 -4.45 42.08
CA PRO A 405 -61.70 -4.62 42.05
C PRO A 405 -62.42 -3.36 42.51
#